data_AF-A0A086YU87-F1
#
_entry.id   AF-A0A086YU87-F1
#
_cell.length_a   1.000
_cell.length_b   1.000
_cell.length_c   1.000
_cell.angle_alpha   90.00
_cell.angle_beta   90.00
_cell.angle_gamma   90.00
#
_symmetry.space_group_name_H-M   'P 1'
#
loop_
_entity.id
_entity.type
_entity.pdbx_description
1 polymer ?
#
loop_
_entity_poly.entity_id
_entity_poly.type
_entity_poly.pdbx_seq_one_letter_code
_entity_poly.pdbx_strand_id
1 'polypeptide(L)'
;MVVRFHPHAREKMAERGATEDEVSASVKQGERFPARFGRSGFRRNFPFDREWRGKHYKSKQVETYAVREGDEWLVITVITRYF
;
A
#
# COMPACT_ATOMS: atom_id res chain seq x y z
N MET A 1 -2.48 -3.90 -16.20
CA MET A 1 -3.17 -3.23 -15.07
C MET A 1 -2.36 -2.00 -14.69
N VAL A 2 -2.97 -0.83 -14.83
CA VAL A 2 -2.36 0.47 -14.47
C VAL A 2 -2.72 0.81 -13.03
N VAL A 3 -1.75 1.31 -12.27
CA VAL A 3 -1.94 1.77 -10.88
C VAL A 3 -1.63 3.26 -10.86
N ARG A 4 -2.59 4.05 -10.38
CA ARG A 4 -2.48 5.50 -10.21
C ARG A 4 -2.55 5.86 -8.75
N PHE A 5 -1.92 6.97 -8.39
CA PHE A 5 -1.88 7.46 -7.02
C PHE A 5 -2.61 8.78 -6.90
N HIS A 6 -3.61 8.85 -6.03
CA HIS A 6 -4.16 10.14 -5.63
C HIS A 6 -3.06 10.96 -4.92
N PRO A 7 -2.99 12.30 -5.09
CA PRO A 7 -1.98 13.13 -4.41
C PRO A 7 -1.91 12.89 -2.89
N HIS A 8 -3.07 12.84 -2.24
CA HIS A 8 -3.19 12.45 -0.82
C HIS A 8 -2.54 11.09 -0.49
N ALA A 9 -2.65 10.10 -1.38
CA ALA A 9 -2.04 8.79 -1.15
C ALA A 9 -0.52 8.88 -1.17
N ARG A 10 0.07 9.67 -2.07
CA ARG A 10 1.53 9.89 -2.13
C ARG A 10 2.07 10.49 -0.84
N GLU A 11 1.37 11.49 -0.28
CA GLU A 11 1.72 12.06 1.02
C GLU A 11 1.69 11.00 2.12
N LYS A 12 0.61 10.21 2.20
CA LYS A 12 0.48 9.13 3.21
C LYS A 12 1.50 8.03 3.04
N MET A 13 1.91 7.71 1.83
CA MET A 13 2.96 6.74 1.56
C MET A 13 4.29 7.20 2.14
N ALA A 14 4.69 8.45 1.88
CA ALA A 14 5.91 9.02 2.42
C ALA A 14 5.91 9.03 3.95
N GLU A 15 4.82 9.52 4.57
CA GLU A 15 4.68 9.54 6.04
C GLU A 15 4.77 8.14 6.69
N ARG A 16 4.33 7.10 5.97
CA ARG A 16 4.20 5.73 6.48
C ARG A 16 5.31 4.80 6.01
N GLY A 17 6.28 5.32 5.24
CA GLY A 17 7.44 4.58 4.76
C GLY A 17 7.09 3.51 3.72
N ALA A 18 6.13 3.79 2.83
CA ALA A 18 5.79 2.93 1.69
C ALA A 18 6.26 3.58 0.37
N THR A 19 6.79 2.79 -0.55
CA THR A 19 7.20 3.26 -1.89
C THR A 19 6.11 3.05 -2.95
N GLU A 20 6.17 3.77 -4.07
CA GLU A 20 5.26 3.54 -5.21
C GLU A 20 5.35 2.10 -5.74
N ASP A 21 6.55 1.49 -5.72
CA ASP A 21 6.76 0.11 -6.14
C ASP A 21 6.09 -0.89 -5.20
N GLU A 22 6.23 -0.70 -3.88
CA GLU A 22 5.60 -1.58 -2.89
C GLU A 22 4.07 -1.51 -2.98
N VAL A 23 3.52 -0.32 -3.16
CA VAL A 23 2.08 -0.11 -3.30
C VAL A 23 1.57 -0.62 -4.66
N SER A 24 2.35 -0.49 -5.72
CA SER A 24 2.00 -1.10 -7.01
C SER A 24 2.04 -2.63 -6.93
N ALA A 25 3.03 -3.18 -6.23
CA ALA A 25 3.20 -4.61 -6.03
C ALA A 25 2.12 -5.20 -5.13
N SER A 26 1.62 -4.46 -4.13
CA SER A 26 0.47 -4.90 -3.32
C SER A 26 -0.80 -4.95 -4.17
N VAL A 27 -1.08 -3.96 -5.01
CA VAL A 27 -2.28 -3.95 -5.87
C VAL A 27 -2.23 -5.07 -6.92
N LYS A 28 -1.05 -5.33 -7.51
CA LYS A 28 -0.92 -6.30 -8.60
C LYS A 28 -0.84 -7.76 -8.14
N GLN A 29 -0.26 -8.01 -6.97
CA GLN A 29 0.15 -9.36 -6.55
C GLN A 29 -0.16 -9.64 -5.07
N GLY A 30 -0.68 -8.67 -4.33
CA GLY A 30 -1.10 -8.85 -2.94
C GLY A 30 -2.44 -9.57 -2.83
N GLU A 31 -2.74 -10.02 -1.62
CA GLU A 31 -4.04 -10.59 -1.28
C GLU A 31 -5.09 -9.47 -1.33
N ARG A 32 -6.13 -9.66 -2.14
CA ARG A 32 -7.24 -8.72 -2.27
C ARG A 32 -8.32 -9.04 -1.24
N PHE A 33 -8.84 -8.01 -0.58
CA PHE A 33 -9.92 -8.13 0.40
C PHE A 33 -10.95 -6.99 0.22
N PRO A 34 -12.23 -7.20 0.60
CA PRO A 34 -13.23 -6.13 0.55
C PRO A 34 -12.91 -5.04 1.58
N ALA A 35 -13.07 -3.78 1.19
CA ALA A 35 -12.90 -2.63 2.09
C ALA A 35 -14.17 -1.74 2.11
N ARG A 36 -14.25 -0.85 3.10
CA ARG A 36 -15.41 0.04 3.28
C ARG A 36 -15.53 1.03 2.11
N PHE A 37 -16.74 1.54 1.91
CA PHE A 37 -17.05 2.59 0.92
C PHE A 37 -16.77 2.18 -0.54
N GLY A 38 -17.05 0.90 -0.89
CA GLY A 38 -16.87 0.40 -2.27
C GLY A 38 -15.41 0.25 -2.70
N ARG A 39 -14.45 0.32 -1.77
CA ARG A 39 -13.02 0.20 -2.05
C ARG A 39 -12.59 -1.26 -2.04
N SER A 40 -11.50 -1.55 -2.74
CA SER A 40 -10.77 -2.81 -2.59
C SER A 40 -9.52 -2.57 -1.75
N GLY A 41 -9.30 -3.46 -0.80
CA GLY A 41 -8.05 -3.55 -0.05
C GLY A 41 -7.11 -4.56 -0.71
N PHE A 42 -5.82 -4.29 -0.64
CA PHE A 42 -4.76 -5.19 -1.08
C PHE A 42 -3.69 -5.23 0.00
N ARG A 43 -3.21 -6.41 0.39
CA ARG A 43 -2.14 -6.53 1.38
C ARG A 43 -0.98 -7.35 0.86
N ARG A 44 0.23 -6.92 1.17
CA ARG A 44 1.45 -7.68 0.87
C ARG A 44 2.54 -7.40 1.89
N ASN A 45 3.29 -8.45 2.24
CA ASN A 45 4.48 -8.35 3.07
C ASN A 45 5.73 -8.17 2.21
N PHE A 46 6.65 -7.34 2.68
CA PHE A 46 7.94 -7.05 2.08
C PHE A 46 9.05 -7.31 3.11
N PRO A 47 10.20 -7.85 2.69
CA PRO A 47 11.43 -7.74 3.46
C PRO A 47 11.73 -6.26 3.71
N PHE A 48 12.06 -5.89 4.94
CA PHE A 48 12.40 -4.52 5.29
C PHE A 48 13.79 -4.42 5.90
N ASP A 49 14.10 -5.29 6.87
CA ASP A 49 15.38 -5.41 7.59
C ASP A 49 16.09 -4.08 7.88
N ARG A 50 15.33 -3.11 8.38
CA ARG A 50 15.79 -1.74 8.62
C ARG A 50 15.14 -1.16 9.87
N GLU A 51 15.70 -0.05 10.33
CA GLU A 51 15.10 0.74 11.40
C GLU A 51 13.92 1.59 10.88
N TRP A 52 12.82 1.60 11.64
CA TRP A 52 11.71 2.53 11.46
C TRP A 52 11.38 3.17 12.81
N ARG A 53 11.48 4.50 12.90
CA ARG A 53 11.20 5.29 14.12
C ARG A 53 11.93 4.75 15.37
N GLY A 54 13.21 4.43 15.26
CA GLY A 54 14.05 3.99 16.39
C GLY A 54 13.92 2.51 16.76
N LYS A 55 13.23 1.68 15.96
CA LYS A 55 13.14 0.24 16.17
C LYS A 55 13.44 -0.54 14.89
N HIS A 56 14.22 -1.61 15.01
CA HIS A 56 14.49 -2.53 13.91
C HIS A 56 13.30 -3.43 13.63
N TYR A 57 12.97 -3.60 12.36
CA TYR A 57 11.91 -4.50 11.89
C TYR A 57 12.42 -5.34 10.74
N LYS A 58 12.11 -6.64 10.77
CA LYS A 58 12.54 -7.57 9.71
C LYS A 58 11.63 -7.47 8.50
N SER A 59 10.35 -7.20 8.73
CA SER A 59 9.36 -7.17 7.66
C SER A 59 8.39 -6.01 7.80
N LYS A 60 7.77 -5.68 6.68
CA LYS A 60 6.79 -4.60 6.57
C LYS A 60 5.61 -5.08 5.75
N GLN A 61 4.40 -4.89 6.24
CA GLN A 61 3.17 -5.12 5.49
C GLN A 61 2.63 -3.80 4.97
N VAL A 62 2.35 -3.75 3.67
CA VAL A 62 1.69 -2.63 3.02
C VAL A 62 0.27 -3.05 2.69
N GLU A 63 -0.70 -2.32 3.25
CA GLU A 63 -2.11 -2.40 2.94
C GLU A 63 -2.51 -1.21 2.07
N THR A 64 -3.02 -1.46 0.87
CA THR A 64 -3.41 -0.44 -0.09
C THR A 64 -4.90 -0.45 -0.29
N TYR A 65 -5.52 0.72 -0.19
CA TYR A 65 -6.95 0.90 -0.44
C TYR A 65 -7.12 1.67 -1.73
N ALA A 66 -7.77 1.05 -2.70
CA ALA A 66 -7.96 1.61 -4.03
C ALA A 66 -9.41 1.46 -4.52
N VAL A 67 -9.79 2.35 -5.42
CA VAL A 67 -11.05 2.29 -6.18
C VAL A 67 -10.70 1.85 -7.60
N ARG A 68 -11.57 1.04 -8.21
CA ARG A 68 -11.41 0.65 -9.61
C ARG A 68 -12.09 1.68 -10.50
N GLU A 69 -11.34 2.27 -11.42
CA GLU A 69 -11.80 3.22 -12.43
C GLU A 69 -11.55 2.59 -13.81
N GLY A 70 -12.55 1.89 -14.34
CA GLY A 70 -12.39 1.07 -15.55
C GLY A 70 -11.36 -0.04 -15.36
N ASP A 71 -10.28 0.02 -16.13
CA ASP A 71 -9.15 -0.92 -16.08
C ASP A 71 -7.98 -0.46 -15.19
N GLU A 72 -8.13 0.70 -14.55
CA GLU A 72 -7.14 1.28 -13.65
C GLU A 72 -7.55 1.14 -12.18
N TRP A 73 -6.54 1.11 -11.31
CA TRP A 73 -6.73 1.26 -9.86
C TRP A 73 -6.24 2.63 -9.41
N LEU A 74 -7.13 3.42 -8.81
CA LEU A 74 -6.77 4.66 -8.13
C LEU A 74 -6.55 4.40 -6.65
N VAL A 75 -5.30 4.50 -6.20
CA VAL A 75 -4.92 4.36 -4.80
C VAL A 75 -5.33 5.61 -4.03
N ILE A 76 -6.10 5.41 -2.95
CA ILE A 76 -6.65 6.47 -2.09
C ILE A 76 -5.85 6.62 -0.80
N THR A 77 -5.46 5.51 -0.17
CA THR A 77 -4.65 5.54 1.05
C THR A 77 -3.88 4.22 1.23
N VAL A 78 -2.83 4.27 2.04
CA VAL A 78 -1.91 3.14 2.26
C VAL A 78 -1.62 3.04 3.75
N ILE A 79 -1.83 1.89 4.38
CA ILE A 79 -1.41 1.62 5.75
C ILE A 79 -0.17 0.75 5.73
N THR A 80 0.79 1.06 6.61
CA THR A 80 2.02 0.28 6.75
C THR A 80 2.12 -0.26 8.17
N ARG A 81 2.35 -1.55 8.31
CA ARG A 81 2.63 -2.21 9.59
C ARG A 81 4.04 -2.80 9.56
N TYR A 82 4.75 -2.70 10.67
CA TYR A 82 6.14 -3.17 10.79
C TYR A 82 6.21 -4.28 11.83
N PHE A 83 6.94 -5.37 11.53
CA PHE A 83 7.07 -6.57 12.36
C PHE A 83 8.53 -7.00 12.52
#